data_AF-A0A1V5BBZ2-F1
#
_entry.id   AF-A0A1V5BBZ2-F1
#
_cell.length_a   1.000
_cell.length_b   1.000
_cell.length_c   1.000
_cell.angle_alpha   90.00
_cell.angle_beta   90.00
_cell.angle_gamma   90.00
#
_symmetry.space_group_name_H-M   'P 1'
#
loop_
_entity.id
_entity.type
_entity.pdbx_description
1 polymer ?
#
loop_
_entity_poly.entity_id
_entity_poly.type
_entity_poly.pdbx_seq_one_letter_code
_entity_poly.pdbx_strand_id
1 'polypeptide(L)'
;MNQRVKSGLAVTQKHLSLCDNNLRKAEADSRNAFVEKAIEFYAGYLNARENPNFIDEIFALKVQQKVEQIGKSLGTGQYKIAVELAVLSHIAASQVRMTESELRRLRENCADEVKRLGSVPTFEQAYRFQHSNERY
;
A
#
# COMPACT_ATOMS: atom_id res chain seq x y z
N MET A 1 23.70 4.55 22.87
CA MET A 1 22.59 4.52 23.85
C MET A 1 22.57 5.85 24.56
N ASN A 2 21.48 6.62 24.48
CA ASN A 2 21.36 7.87 25.23
C ASN A 2 21.15 7.56 26.71
N GLN A 3 22.00 8.13 27.57
CA GLN A 3 21.91 7.95 29.01
C GLN A 3 20.66 8.68 29.53
N ARG A 4 19.80 7.98 30.29
CA ARG A 4 18.63 8.60 30.92
C ARG A 4 19.05 9.42 32.14
N VAL A 5 18.61 10.68 32.18
CA VAL A 5 18.85 11.61 33.29
C VAL A 5 17.53 11.93 33.98
N LYS A 6 17.53 11.98 35.32
CA LYS A 6 16.36 12.41 36.10
C LYS A 6 16.34 13.94 36.18
N SER A 7 15.44 14.58 35.44
CA SER A 7 15.37 16.04 35.34
C SER A 7 14.58 16.74 36.46
N GLY A 8 13.82 15.99 37.29
CA GLY A 8 13.05 16.56 38.40
C GLY A 8 11.87 17.44 37.96
N LEU A 9 11.00 16.92 37.09
CA LEU A 9 9.80 17.63 36.64
C LEU A 9 8.62 17.44 37.61
N ALA A 10 8.07 18.55 38.12
CA ALA A 10 6.82 18.55 38.87
C ALA A 10 5.62 18.78 37.92
N VAL A 11 4.63 17.89 37.98
CA VAL A 11 3.39 17.96 37.21
C VAL A 11 2.19 17.80 38.14
N THR A 12 1.05 18.38 37.77
CA THR A 12 -0.17 18.24 38.58
C THR A 12 -0.79 16.85 38.40
N GLN A 13 -1.58 16.41 39.39
CA GLN A 13 -2.28 15.13 39.36
C GLN A 13 -3.19 14.99 38.12
N LYS A 14 -3.84 16.09 37.71
CA LYS A 14 -4.65 16.12 36.49
C LYS A 14 -3.85 15.71 35.24
N HIS A 15 -2.63 16.20 35.09
CA HIS A 15 -1.78 15.90 33.93
C HIS A 15 -1.24 14.47 33.99
N LEU A 16 -0.93 13.96 35.18
CA LEU A 16 -0.58 12.54 35.35
C LEU A 16 -1.73 11.62 34.94
N SER A 17 -2.95 11.89 35.40
CA SER A 17 -4.13 11.12 35.01
C SER A 17 -4.38 11.21 33.50
N LEU A 18 -4.16 12.38 32.88
CA LEU A 18 -4.27 12.54 31.43
C LEU A 18 -3.24 11.69 30.69
N CYS A 19 -1.98 11.68 31.15
CA CYS A 19 -0.92 10.82 30.60
C CYS A 19 -1.32 9.34 30.68
N ASP A 20 -1.73 8.88 31.86
CA ASP A 20 -2.10 7.48 32.11
C ASP A 20 -3.24 6.99 31.22
N ASN A 21 -4.29 7.80 31.12
CA ASN A 21 -5.47 7.47 30.33
C ASN A 21 -5.18 7.38 28.82
N ASN A 22 -4.03 7.88 28.36
CA ASN A 22 -3.68 7.92 26.94
C ASN A 22 -2.43 7.09 26.60
N LEU A 23 -1.82 6.37 27.53
CA LEU A 23 -0.62 5.54 27.27
C LEU A 23 -0.81 4.57 26.08
N ARG A 24 -1.93 3.84 26.06
CA ARG A 24 -2.24 2.91 24.95
C ARG A 24 -2.42 3.63 23.62
N LYS A 25 -3.13 4.77 23.61
CA LYS A 25 -3.38 5.55 22.39
C LYS A 25 -2.09 6.14 21.80
N ALA A 26 -1.14 6.47 22.66
CA ALA A 26 0.17 6.97 22.26
C ALA A 26 1.20 5.87 22.00
N GLU A 27 0.80 4.58 22.06
CA GLU A 27 1.70 3.43 21.93
C GLU A 27 2.96 3.59 22.81
N ALA A 28 2.73 3.94 24.08
CA ALA A 28 3.80 4.22 25.04
C ALA A 28 3.72 3.24 26.21
N ASP A 29 4.82 2.53 26.46
CA ASP A 29 4.89 1.51 27.50
C ASP A 29 5.15 2.09 28.90
N SER A 30 5.40 3.39 29.01
CA SER A 30 5.61 4.09 30.28
C SER A 30 5.29 5.58 30.19
N ARG A 31 5.05 6.22 31.34
CA ARG A 31 4.91 7.69 31.43
C ARG A 31 6.15 8.41 30.89
N ASN A 32 7.34 7.86 31.09
CA ASN A 32 8.57 8.45 30.54
C ASN A 32 8.56 8.42 29.01
N ALA A 33 8.21 7.28 28.40
CA ALA A 33 8.09 7.17 26.95
C ALA A 33 6.99 8.09 26.39
N PHE A 34 5.87 8.23 27.11
CA PHE A 34 4.80 9.17 26.74
C PHE A 34 5.29 10.63 26.78
N VAL A 35 5.99 11.02 27.84
CA VAL A 35 6.53 12.38 28.00
C VAL A 35 7.63 12.67 26.99
N GLU A 36 8.52 11.72 26.70
CA GLU A 36 9.53 11.84 25.65
C GLU A 36 8.86 12.11 24.28
N LYS A 37 7.85 11.32 23.90
CA LYS A 37 7.04 11.56 22.67
C LYS A 37 6.33 12.91 22.69
N ALA A 38 5.80 13.34 23.84
CA ALA A 38 5.11 14.62 23.97
C ALA A 38 6.07 15.81 23.83
N ILE A 39 7.30 15.69 24.34
CA ILE A 39 8.36 16.69 24.18
C ILE A 39 8.74 16.80 22.70
N GLU A 40 9.01 15.68 22.03
CA GLU A 40 9.31 15.67 20.60
C GLU A 40 8.19 16.30 19.77
N PHE A 41 6.93 15.95 20.07
CA PHE A 41 5.77 16.52 19.40
C PHE A 41 5.66 18.03 19.60
N TYR A 42 5.72 18.50 20.85
CA TYR A 42 5.54 19.92 21.14
C TYR A 42 6.72 20.76 20.66
N ALA A 43 7.95 20.27 20.78
CA ALA A 43 9.11 20.91 20.18
C ALA A 43 8.99 20.97 18.65
N GLY A 44 8.54 19.88 18.01
CA GLY A 44 8.24 19.86 16.58
C GLY A 44 7.16 20.87 16.17
N TYR A 45 6.08 20.98 16.97
CA TYR A 45 5.03 21.98 16.77
C TYR A 45 5.55 23.42 16.91
N LEU A 46 6.41 23.70 17.90
CA LEU A 46 7.03 25.02 18.07
C LEU A 46 7.98 25.36 16.91
N ASN A 47 8.84 24.42 16.52
CA ASN A 47 9.75 24.59 15.38
C ASN A 47 8.98 24.78 14.07
N ALA A 48 7.85 24.10 13.89
CA ALA A 48 6.96 24.26 12.75
C ALA A 48 6.28 25.63 12.69
N ARG A 49 5.98 26.23 13.85
CA ARG A 49 5.48 27.61 13.90
C ARG A 49 6.55 28.62 13.48
N GLU A 50 7.83 28.30 13.68
CA GLU A 50 8.96 29.12 13.22
C GLU A 50 9.36 28.82 11.76
N ASN A 51 9.09 27.60 11.26
CA ASN A 51 9.31 27.17 9.88
C ASN A 51 8.15 26.28 9.39
N PRO A 52 7.14 26.85 8.70
CA PRO A 52 5.92 26.15 8.29
C PRO A 52 6.14 24.85 7.50
N ASN A 53 7.25 24.75 6.76
CA ASN A 53 7.53 23.64 5.85
C ASN A 53 8.02 22.36 6.55
N PHE A 54 8.38 22.40 7.84
CA PHE A 54 8.95 21.25 8.55
C PHE A 54 7.93 20.12 8.78
N ILE A 55 6.67 20.47 9.05
CA ILE A 55 5.59 19.48 9.22
C ILE A 55 5.24 18.85 7.88
N ASP A 56 5.24 19.65 6.81
CA ASP A 56 5.02 19.17 5.45
C ASP A 56 6.12 18.20 5.02
N GLU A 57 7.38 18.47 5.39
CA GLU A 57 8.52 17.61 5.05
C GLU A 57 8.48 16.27 5.81
N ILE A 58 8.20 16.27 7.12
CA ILE A 58 8.07 15.01 7.89
C ILE A 58 6.87 14.20 7.40
N PHE A 59 5.74 14.87 7.13
CA PHE A 59 4.55 14.19 6.61
C PHE A 59 4.82 13.62 5.22
N ALA A 60 5.44 14.39 4.32
CA ALA A 60 5.83 13.95 2.99
C ALA A 60 6.79 12.75 3.06
N LEU A 61 7.80 12.79 3.94
CA LEU A 61 8.74 11.68 4.15
C LEU A 61 8.02 10.40 4.59
N LYS A 62 7.11 10.47 5.56
CA LYS A 62 6.34 9.30 6.02
C LYS A 62 5.41 8.75 4.94
N VAL A 63 4.77 9.62 4.17
CA VAL A 63 3.93 9.22 3.04
C VAL A 63 4.80 8.55 1.96
N GLN A 64 5.93 9.14 1.62
CA GLN A 64 6.87 8.60 0.63
C GLN A 64 7.39 7.21 1.05
N GLN A 65 7.79 7.04 2.31
CA GLN A 65 8.22 5.75 2.85
C GLN A 65 7.11 4.70 2.75
N LYS A 66 5.87 5.07 3.07
CA LYS A 66 4.73 4.14 3.00
C LYS A 66 4.37 3.77 1.56
N VAL A 67 4.41 4.75 0.64
CA VAL A 67 4.22 4.51 -0.80
C VAL A 67 5.32 3.60 -1.34
N GLU A 68 6.57 3.82 -0.95
CA GLU A 68 7.70 2.97 -1.36
C GLU A 68 7.53 1.52 -0.85
N GLN A 69 7.10 1.36 0.41
CA GLN A 69 6.83 0.04 0.98
C GLN A 69 5.69 -0.67 0.25
N ILE A 70 4.61 0.05 -0.06
CA ILE A 70 3.49 -0.48 -0.87
C ILE A 70 4.00 -0.88 -2.25
N GLY A 71 4.79 -0.03 -2.91
CA GLY A 71 5.38 -0.31 -4.21
C GLY A 71 6.25 -1.57 -4.21
N LYS A 72 7.09 -1.77 -3.19
CA LYS A 72 7.92 -2.98 -3.03
C LYS A 72 7.06 -4.23 -2.84
N SER A 73 6.05 -4.17 -1.97
CA SER A 73 5.15 -5.30 -1.72
C SER A 73 4.32 -5.64 -2.96
N LEU A 74 3.80 -4.63 -3.66
CA LEU A 74 3.03 -4.78 -4.88
C LEU A 74 3.90 -5.38 -6.00
N GLY A 75 5.10 -4.85 -6.21
CA GLY A 75 6.05 -5.37 -7.20
C GLY A 75 6.44 -6.82 -6.93
N THR A 76 6.66 -7.18 -5.67
CA THR A 76 6.93 -8.57 -5.27
C THR A 76 5.73 -9.48 -5.55
N GLY A 77 4.52 -9.03 -5.25
CA GLY A 77 3.29 -9.76 -5.55
C GLY A 77 3.06 -9.93 -7.06
N GLN A 78 3.25 -8.86 -7.83
CA GLN A 78 3.16 -8.87 -9.29
C GLN A 78 4.16 -9.83 -9.92
N TYR A 79 5.41 -9.87 -9.43
CA TYR A 79 6.41 -10.83 -9.91
C TYR A 79 5.95 -12.29 -9.70
N LYS A 80 5.46 -12.62 -8.50
CA LYS A 80 4.97 -13.97 -8.20
C LYS A 80 3.80 -14.35 -9.11
N ILE A 81 2.83 -13.45 -9.30
CA ILE A 81 1.69 -13.68 -10.21
C ILE A 81 2.18 -13.84 -11.65
N ALA A 82 3.16 -13.05 -12.10
CA ALA A 82 3.71 -13.16 -13.45
C ALA A 82 4.39 -14.52 -13.70
N VAL A 83 5.11 -15.05 -12.70
CA VAL A 83 5.71 -16.40 -12.77
C VAL A 83 4.63 -17.46 -12.93
N GLU A 84 3.59 -17.44 -12.08
CA GLU A 84 2.48 -18.40 -12.16
C GLU A 84 1.70 -18.27 -13.49
N LEU A 85 1.47 -17.04 -13.97
CA LEU A 85 0.80 -16.79 -15.25
C LEU A 85 1.62 -17.31 -16.44
N ALA A 86 2.95 -17.19 -16.40
CA ALA A 86 3.83 -17.75 -17.42
C ALA A 86 3.74 -19.29 -17.44
N VAL A 87 3.78 -19.93 -16.26
CA VAL A 87 3.60 -21.39 -16.13
C VAL A 87 2.26 -21.83 -16.72
N LEU A 88 1.16 -21.17 -16.33
CA LEU A 88 -0.17 -21.47 -16.87
C LEU A 88 -0.25 -21.24 -18.39
N SER A 89 0.41 -20.21 -18.91
CA SER A 89 0.45 -19.93 -20.35
C SER A 89 1.18 -21.03 -21.13
N HIS A 90 2.29 -21.54 -20.61
CA HIS A 90 3.01 -22.67 -21.22
C HIS A 90 2.19 -23.96 -21.17
N ILE A 91 1.51 -24.24 -20.05
CA ILE A 91 0.60 -25.38 -19.94
C ILE A 91 -0.54 -25.25 -20.95
N ALA A 92 -1.21 -24.10 -21.02
CA ALA A 92 -2.30 -23.86 -21.96
C ALA A 92 -1.82 -24.00 -23.42
N ALA A 93 -0.68 -23.42 -23.77
CA ALA A 93 -0.10 -23.53 -25.11
C ALA A 93 0.19 -24.98 -25.53
N SER A 94 0.53 -25.86 -24.56
CA SER A 94 0.72 -27.29 -24.84
C SER A 94 -0.57 -28.05 -25.17
N GLN A 95 -1.73 -27.53 -24.74
CA GLN A 95 -3.04 -28.17 -24.91
C GLN A 95 -3.85 -27.56 -26.06
N VAL A 96 -3.59 -26.30 -26.39
CA VAL A 96 -4.33 -25.54 -27.40
C VAL A 96 -4.02 -26.07 -28.80
N ARG A 97 -5.06 -26.39 -29.56
CA ARG A 97 -4.99 -26.74 -30.99
C ARG A 97 -5.43 -25.56 -31.84
N MET A 98 -4.64 -24.50 -31.85
CA MET A 98 -4.88 -23.31 -32.65
C MET A 98 -3.64 -23.00 -33.49
N THR A 99 -3.88 -22.47 -34.68
CA THR A 99 -2.82 -21.88 -35.50
C THR A 99 -2.37 -20.54 -34.90
N GLU A 100 -1.16 -20.11 -35.26
CA GLU A 100 -0.62 -18.82 -34.82
C GLU A 100 -1.49 -17.63 -35.29
N SER A 101 -2.10 -17.74 -36.47
CA SER A 101 -3.01 -16.71 -37.00
C SER A 101 -4.31 -16.60 -36.20
N GLU A 102 -4.88 -17.72 -35.77
CA GLU A 102 -6.06 -17.74 -34.90
C GLU A 102 -5.74 -17.15 -33.53
N LEU A 103 -4.58 -17.48 -32.96
CA LEU A 103 -4.14 -16.92 -31.68
C LEU A 103 -3.91 -15.40 -31.76
N ARG A 104 -3.28 -14.92 -32.85
CA ARG A 104 -3.09 -13.49 -33.08
C ARG A 104 -4.43 -12.76 -33.19
N ARG A 105 -5.38 -13.30 -33.95
CA ARG A 105 -6.73 -12.73 -34.09
C ARG A 105 -7.48 -12.69 -32.76
N LEU A 106 -7.36 -13.75 -31.94
CA LEU A 106 -7.95 -13.77 -30.60
C LEU A 106 -7.35 -12.66 -29.72
N ARG A 107 -6.02 -12.47 -29.76
CA ARG A 107 -5.34 -11.41 -29.00
C ARG A 107 -5.81 -10.02 -29.42
N GLU A 108 -5.94 -9.77 -30.72
CA GLU A 108 -6.46 -8.50 -31.27
C GLU A 108 -7.89 -8.25 -30.78
N ASN A 109 -8.78 -9.24 -30.90
CA ASN A 109 -10.16 -9.14 -30.42
C ASN A 109 -10.24 -8.83 -28.91
N CYS A 110 -9.44 -9.51 -28.09
CA CYS A 110 -9.41 -9.25 -26.65
C CYS A 110 -8.87 -7.85 -26.33
N ALA A 111 -7.85 -7.37 -27.04
CA ALA A 111 -7.32 -6.03 -26.86
C ALA A 111 -8.36 -4.95 -27.20
N ASP A 112 -9.08 -5.12 -28.31
CA ASP A 112 -10.15 -4.23 -28.73
C ASP A 112 -11.34 -4.26 -27.77
N GLU A 113 -11.68 -5.44 -27.26
CA GLU A 113 -12.74 -5.60 -26.26
C GLU A 113 -12.40 -4.87 -24.96
N VAL A 114 -11.19 -5.02 -24.43
CA VAL A 114 -10.75 -4.29 -23.22
C VAL A 114 -10.77 -2.79 -23.46
N LYS A 115 -10.30 -2.34 -24.63
CA LYS A 115 -10.31 -0.93 -25.01
C LYS A 115 -11.74 -0.37 -25.09
N ARG A 116 -12.68 -1.14 -25.64
CA ARG A 116 -14.09 -0.75 -25.78
C ARG A 116 -14.82 -0.73 -24.43
N LEU A 117 -14.56 -1.71 -23.56
CA LEU A 117 -15.22 -1.85 -22.26
C LEU A 117 -14.58 -1.02 -21.14
N GLY A 118 -13.34 -0.55 -21.34
CA GLY A 118 -12.55 0.07 -20.28
C GLY A 118 -12.22 -0.87 -19.12
N SER A 119 -12.39 -2.18 -19.31
CA SER A 119 -12.25 -3.22 -18.28
C SER A 119 -11.98 -4.58 -18.92
N VAL A 120 -11.48 -5.53 -18.12
CA VAL A 120 -11.28 -6.92 -18.57
C VAL A 120 -12.61 -7.68 -18.46
N PRO A 121 -13.05 -8.39 -19.51
CA PRO A 121 -14.26 -9.19 -19.44
C PRO A 121 -14.12 -10.30 -18.38
N THR A 122 -15.21 -10.57 -17.69
CA THR A 122 -15.31 -11.70 -16.75
C THR A 122 -15.18 -13.03 -17.50
N PHE A 123 -14.83 -14.09 -16.76
CA PHE A 123 -14.74 -15.42 -17.34
C PHE A 123 -16.08 -15.87 -17.96
N GLU A 124 -17.21 -15.56 -17.32
CA GLU A 124 -18.55 -15.87 -17.81
C GLU A 124 -18.86 -15.16 -19.13
N GLN A 125 -18.40 -13.91 -19.29
CA GLN A 125 -18.55 -13.16 -20.55
C GLN A 125 -17.70 -13.79 -21.65
N ALA A 126 -16.43 -14.09 -21.38
CA ALA A 126 -15.56 -14.76 -22.33
C ALA A 126 -16.08 -16.15 -22.72
N TYR A 127 -16.57 -16.93 -21.75
CA TYR A 127 -17.16 -18.25 -21.97
C TYR A 127 -18.38 -18.16 -22.89
N ARG A 128 -19.31 -17.24 -22.60
CA ARG A 128 -20.50 -17.01 -23.44
C ARG A 128 -20.09 -16.63 -24.86
N PHE A 129 -19.13 -15.72 -25.02
CA PHE A 129 -18.65 -15.30 -26.34
C PHE A 129 -18.09 -16.48 -27.16
N GLN A 130 -17.29 -17.36 -26.55
CA GLN A 130 -16.71 -18.52 -27.23
C GLN A 130 -17.74 -19.61 -27.57
N HIS A 131 -18.87 -19.65 -26.87
CA HIS A 131 -19.91 -20.68 -27.03
C HIS A 131 -21.21 -20.13 -27.66
N SER A 132 -21.33 -18.83 -27.86
CA SER A 132 -22.44 -18.21 -28.59
C SER A 132 -22.21 -18.36 -30.09
N ASN A 133 -23.22 -18.83 -30.82
CA ASN A 133 -23.17 -18.98 -32.27
C ASN A 133 -23.22 -17.65 -33.04
N GLU A 134 -23.19 -16.51 -32.35
CA GLU A 134 -23.20 -15.18 -32.94
C GLU A 134 -21.76 -14.75 -33.24
N ARG A 135 -21.30 -15.09 -34.45
CA ARG A 135 -20.18 -14.41 -35.09
C ARG A 135 -20.71 -13.06 -35.60
N TYR A 136 -20.10 -11.95 -35.19
CA TYR A 136 -20.26 -10.66 -35.86
C TYR A 136 -19.85 -10.77 -37.34
#